data_AF-A0A4Q6BZ37-F1
#
_entry.id   AF-A0A4Q6BZ37-F1
#
_cell.length_a   1.000
_cell.length_b   1.000
_cell.length_c   1.000
_cell.angle_alpha   90.00
_cell.angle_beta   90.00
_cell.angle_gamma   90.00
#
_symmetry.space_group_name_H-M   'P 1'
#
loop_
_entity.id
_entity.type
_entity.pdbx_description
1 polymer ?
#
loop_
_entity_poly.entity_id
_entity_poly.type
_entity_poly.pdbx_seq_one_letter_code
_entity_poly.pdbx_strand_id
1 'polypeptide(L)'
;MTKIYTKTGDKGTTRLVDGSCVEKFNPRVEAYGTVDEMNSYLGLVRCGFRTVGAVQELDPIFEKIQNHLFNLGSLLACADAEVFKKLPAIESSHVEMLEQQIDRLTVELPELKQFILPAGHEVAAQLHVARTLCRRCERRSAEVMVSDERYALSLQYLNRLSDYLFVAARWANMKTGFQDVAWKKSE
;
A
#
# COMPACT_ATOMS: atom_id res chain seq x y z
N MET A 1 27.10 15.30 -8.21
CA MET A 1 26.26 14.09 -8.05
C MET A 1 26.85 13.24 -6.94
N THR A 2 26.10 13.04 -5.86
CA THR A 2 26.44 12.09 -4.81
C THR A 2 26.32 10.68 -5.40
N LYS A 3 27.36 9.84 -5.27
CA LYS A 3 27.26 8.44 -5.70
C LYS A 3 26.18 7.74 -4.86
N ILE A 4 25.29 7.01 -5.53
CA ILE A 4 24.20 6.28 -4.87
C ILE A 4 24.75 5.10 -4.03
N TYR A 5 25.81 4.44 -4.49
CA TYR A 5 26.45 3.35 -3.75
C TYR A 5 27.54 3.86 -2.80
N THR A 6 27.43 3.56 -1.50
CA THR A 6 28.40 3.95 -0.47
C THR A 6 29.28 2.81 0.03
N LYS A 7 28.89 1.54 -0.25
CA LYS A 7 29.49 0.30 0.29
C LYS A 7 29.38 0.11 1.82
N THR A 8 28.75 1.05 2.53
CA THR A 8 28.60 0.97 4.00
C THR A 8 27.71 -0.19 4.44
N GLY A 9 26.83 -0.67 3.56
CA GLY A 9 25.94 -1.81 3.84
C GLY A 9 26.46 -3.17 3.37
N ASP A 10 27.70 -3.26 2.87
CA ASP A 10 28.25 -4.52 2.31
C ASP A 10 28.43 -5.59 3.40
N LYS A 11 28.50 -5.19 4.68
CA LYS A 11 28.63 -6.09 5.84
C LYS A 11 27.28 -6.58 6.40
N GLY A 12 26.17 -6.30 5.71
CA GLY A 12 24.84 -6.75 6.14
C GLY A 12 24.07 -5.77 7.03
N THR A 13 24.63 -4.60 7.33
CA THR A 13 23.97 -3.55 8.12
C THR A 13 23.42 -2.41 7.26
N THR A 14 22.55 -1.59 7.83
CA THR A 14 22.01 -0.36 7.21
C THR A 14 21.76 0.72 8.27
N ARG A 15 21.60 1.98 7.83
CA ARG A 15 21.21 3.08 8.71
C ARG A 15 19.73 3.41 8.53
N LEU A 16 19.06 3.63 9.65
CA LEU A 16 17.70 4.14 9.75
C LEU A 16 17.66 5.66 9.54
N VAL A 17 16.46 6.23 9.44
CA VAL A 17 16.27 7.67 9.18
C VAL A 17 16.75 8.54 10.36
N ASP A 18 16.74 7.97 11.57
CA ASP A 18 17.28 8.60 12.79
C ASP A 18 18.80 8.45 12.92
N GLY A 19 19.45 7.81 11.94
CA GLY A 19 20.90 7.60 11.90
C GLY A 19 21.39 6.37 12.67
N SER A 20 20.51 5.66 13.39
CA SER A 20 20.85 4.42 14.08
C SER A 20 21.20 3.31 13.07
N CYS A 21 22.06 2.37 13.47
CA CYS A 21 22.54 1.27 12.63
C CYS A 21 21.89 -0.04 13.06
N VAL A 22 21.33 -0.78 12.10
CA VAL A 22 20.67 -2.07 12.33
C VAL A 22 21.09 -3.09 11.28
N GLU A 23 20.92 -4.38 11.58
CA GLU A 23 21.06 -5.44 10.59
C GLU A 23 19.97 -5.33 9.50
N LYS A 24 20.28 -5.70 8.26
CA LYS A 24 19.33 -5.63 7.13
C LYS A 24 18.14 -6.58 7.28
N PHE A 25 18.25 -7.61 8.12
CA PHE A 25 17.14 -8.50 8.45
C PHE A 25 16.30 -8.01 9.64
N ASN A 26 16.61 -6.83 10.20
CA ASN A 26 15.83 -6.27 11.30
C ASN A 26 14.36 -6.10 10.87
N PRO A 27 13.37 -6.42 11.73
CA PRO A 27 11.94 -6.33 11.39
C PRO A 27 11.51 -4.96 10.85
N ARG A 28 12.16 -3.89 11.32
CA ARG A 28 11.92 -2.53 10.83
C ARG A 28 12.32 -2.35 9.37
N VAL A 29 13.45 -2.93 8.97
CA VAL A 29 13.96 -2.92 7.59
C VAL A 29 13.02 -3.68 6.68
N GLU A 30 12.58 -4.86 7.12
CA GLU A 30 11.56 -5.65 6.41
C GLU A 30 10.25 -4.87 6.26
N ALA A 31 9.80 -4.16 7.30
CA ALA A 31 8.55 -3.40 7.29
C ALA A 31 8.58 -2.26 6.25
N TYR A 32 9.53 -1.32 6.34
CA TYR A 32 9.58 -0.23 5.35
C TYR A 32 10.01 -0.72 3.96
N GLY A 33 10.78 -1.81 3.87
CA GLY A 33 11.15 -2.43 2.60
C GLY A 33 9.93 -3.05 1.88
N THR A 34 9.03 -3.69 2.62
CA THR A 34 7.77 -4.20 2.04
C THR A 34 6.88 -3.04 1.59
N VAL A 35 6.87 -1.92 2.32
CA VAL A 35 6.16 -0.70 1.91
C VAL A 35 6.73 -0.11 0.62
N ASP A 36 8.05 -0.11 0.45
CA ASP A 36 8.71 0.31 -0.78
C ASP A 36 8.37 -0.61 -1.97
N GLU A 37 8.33 -1.92 -1.75
CA GLU A 37 7.89 -2.89 -2.77
C GLU A 37 6.44 -2.64 -3.19
N MET A 38 5.53 -2.42 -2.23
CA MET A 38 4.15 -2.06 -2.52
C MET A 38 4.07 -0.74 -3.29
N ASN A 39 4.82 0.28 -2.86
CA ASN A 39 4.82 1.60 -3.50
C ASN A 39 5.31 1.53 -4.95
N SER A 40 6.35 0.71 -5.19
CA SER A 40 6.87 0.39 -6.52
C SER A 40 5.83 -0.32 -7.38
N TYR A 41 5.12 -1.30 -6.82
CA TYR A 41 4.06 -2.00 -7.53
C TYR A 41 2.87 -1.10 -7.88
N LEU A 42 2.50 -0.14 -7.01
CA LEU A 42 1.49 0.86 -7.36
C LEU A 42 1.91 1.72 -8.55
N GLY A 43 3.21 1.94 -8.76
CA GLY A 43 3.72 2.58 -9.98
C GLY A 43 3.34 1.81 -11.25
N LEU A 44 3.40 0.47 -11.23
CA LEU A 44 2.96 -0.37 -12.33
C LEU A 44 1.44 -0.27 -12.55
N VAL A 45 0.65 -0.32 -11.48
CA VAL A 45 -0.82 -0.15 -11.55
C VAL A 45 -1.18 1.19 -12.21
N ARG A 46 -0.49 2.27 -11.82
CA ARG A 46 -0.69 3.62 -12.38
C ARG A 46 -0.35 3.71 -13.87
N CYS A 47 0.65 2.97 -14.35
CA CYS A 47 0.89 2.85 -15.78
C CYS A 47 -0.34 2.28 -16.50
N GLY A 48 -0.99 1.26 -15.93
CA GLY A 48 -2.23 0.69 -16.42
C GLY A 48 -3.38 1.71 -16.50
N PHE A 49 -3.54 2.58 -15.50
CA PHE A 49 -4.56 3.63 -15.51
C PHE A 49 -4.39 4.65 -16.64
N ARG A 50 -3.13 4.97 -16.99
CA ARG A 50 -2.83 5.90 -18.07
C ARG A 50 -3.04 5.31 -19.46
N THR A 51 -2.97 3.98 -19.58
CA THR A 51 -3.26 3.27 -20.83
C THR A 51 -4.74 2.92 -20.99
N VAL A 52 -5.48 2.76 -19.90
CA VAL A 52 -6.89 2.34 -19.92
C VAL A 52 -7.79 3.49 -19.48
N GLY A 53 -8.29 4.26 -20.46
CA GLY A 53 -9.07 5.48 -20.23
C GLY A 53 -10.28 5.32 -19.30
N ALA A 54 -10.92 4.15 -19.30
CA ALA A 54 -12.08 3.86 -18.45
C ALA A 54 -11.79 3.91 -16.93
N VAL A 55 -10.52 3.81 -16.54
CA VAL A 55 -10.08 3.81 -15.13
C VAL A 55 -9.06 4.91 -14.83
N GLN A 56 -8.85 5.84 -15.77
CA GLN A 56 -7.87 6.93 -15.64
C GLN A 56 -8.12 7.82 -14.42
N GLU A 57 -9.38 7.96 -13.99
CA GLU A 57 -9.75 8.76 -12.82
C GLU A 57 -9.18 8.24 -11.49
N LEU A 58 -8.67 7.01 -11.43
CA LEU A 58 -8.00 6.47 -10.25
C LEU A 58 -6.57 7.01 -10.08
N ASP A 59 -5.89 7.43 -11.17
CA ASP A 59 -4.47 7.81 -11.14
C ASP A 59 -4.12 8.91 -10.11
N PRO A 60 -4.90 10.01 -9.99
CA PRO A 60 -4.60 11.06 -9.02
C PRO A 60 -4.71 10.60 -7.55
N ILE A 61 -5.62 9.68 -7.25
CA ILE A 61 -5.75 9.12 -5.90
C ILE A 61 -4.58 8.18 -5.60
N PHE A 62 -4.19 7.35 -6.56
CA PHE A 62 -3.04 6.45 -6.38
C PHE A 62 -1.72 7.21 -6.26
N GLU A 63 -1.58 8.37 -6.91
CA GLU A 63 -0.44 9.26 -6.66
C GLU A 63 -0.37 9.74 -5.21
N LYS A 64 -1.50 10.16 -4.64
CA LYS A 64 -1.57 10.55 -3.22
C LYS A 64 -1.21 9.37 -2.32
N ILE A 65 -1.71 8.18 -2.63
CA ILE A 65 -1.37 6.94 -1.89
C ILE A 65 0.14 6.67 -1.96
N GLN A 66 0.80 6.80 -3.12
CA GLN A 66 2.25 6.61 -3.21
C GLN A 66 3.03 7.59 -2.33
N ASN A 67 2.58 8.85 -2.22
CA ASN A 67 3.14 9.83 -1.31
C ASN A 67 2.92 9.43 0.16
N HIS A 68 1.71 8.98 0.51
CA HIS A 68 1.41 8.50 1.87
C HIS A 68 2.26 7.27 2.24
N LEU A 69 2.46 6.33 1.31
CA LEU A 69 3.34 5.17 1.53
C LEU A 69 4.80 5.59 1.74
N PHE A 70 5.27 6.66 1.09
CA PHE A 70 6.59 7.21 1.35
C PHE A 70 6.71 7.78 2.77
N ASN A 71 5.71 8.54 3.21
CA ASN A 71 5.62 9.03 4.59
C ASN A 71 5.61 7.86 5.59
N LEU A 72 4.75 6.88 5.35
CA LEU A 72 4.63 5.67 6.18
C LEU A 72 5.95 4.90 6.26
N GLY A 73 6.65 4.73 5.14
CA GLY A 73 7.97 4.12 5.08
C GLY A 73 9.00 4.89 5.92
N SER A 74 8.98 6.23 5.88
CA SER A 74 9.87 7.07 6.70
C SER A 74 9.62 6.89 8.20
N LEU A 75 8.34 6.81 8.61
CA LEU A 75 7.96 6.58 10.00
C LEU A 75 8.47 5.21 10.46
N LEU A 76 8.18 4.16 9.69
CA LEU A 76 8.66 2.81 9.98
C LEU A 76 10.18 2.77 10.06
N ALA A 77 10.90 3.52 9.22
CA ALA A 77 12.36 3.62 9.24
C ALA A 77 12.95 4.45 10.40
N CYS A 78 12.15 4.86 11.39
CA CYS A 78 12.60 5.65 12.54
C CYS A 78 12.33 4.89 13.85
N ALA A 79 13.30 4.74 14.75
CA ALA A 79 13.09 4.18 16.08
C ALA A 79 13.01 5.30 17.15
N ASP A 80 13.79 6.36 16.97
CA ASP A 80 13.87 7.49 17.91
C ASP A 80 12.55 8.30 18.01
N ALA A 81 12.14 8.66 19.23
CA ALA A 81 10.90 9.37 19.49
C ALA A 81 10.89 10.84 19.07
N GLU A 82 12.03 11.52 19.21
CA GLU A 82 12.14 12.95 18.91
C GLU A 82 12.33 13.20 17.41
N VAL A 83 13.02 12.29 16.72
CA VAL A 83 13.09 12.29 15.25
C VAL A 83 11.73 11.95 14.65
N PHE A 84 11.04 10.93 15.17
CA PHE A 84 9.72 10.52 14.68
C PHE A 84 8.71 11.68 14.62
N LYS A 85 8.65 12.53 15.65
CA LYS A 85 7.75 13.70 15.71
C LYS A 85 7.98 14.73 14.59
N LYS A 86 9.14 14.70 13.94
CA LYS A 86 9.53 15.64 12.87
C LYS A 86 9.28 15.08 11.47
N LEU A 87 8.96 13.80 11.37
CA LEU A 87 8.68 13.14 10.09
C LEU A 87 7.25 13.43 9.63
N PRO A 88 6.99 13.41 8.31
CA PRO A 88 5.64 13.52 7.78
C PRO A 88 4.73 12.41 8.36
N ALA A 89 3.67 12.81 9.04
CA ALA A 89 2.77 11.88 9.71
C ALA A 89 1.78 11.21 8.75
N ILE A 90 1.26 10.06 9.16
CA ILE A 90 -0.03 9.56 8.69
C ILE A 90 -1.10 10.10 9.63
N GLU A 91 -2.05 10.85 9.07
CA GLU A 91 -3.14 11.48 9.80
C GLU A 91 -4.46 10.72 9.59
N SER A 92 -5.43 10.91 10.49
CA SER A 92 -6.77 10.33 10.35
C SER A 92 -7.46 10.73 9.04
N SER A 93 -7.22 11.95 8.57
CA SER A 93 -7.72 12.47 7.29
C SER A 93 -7.29 11.61 6.08
N HIS A 94 -6.12 10.95 6.16
CA HIS A 94 -5.67 10.03 5.11
C HIS A 94 -6.47 8.73 5.10
N VAL A 95 -6.91 8.25 6.27
CA VAL A 95 -7.77 7.07 6.40
C VAL A 95 -9.19 7.40 5.92
N GLU A 96 -9.73 8.53 6.36
CA GLU A 96 -11.03 9.05 5.93
C GLU A 96 -11.09 9.25 4.41
N MET A 97 -10.00 9.70 3.79
CA MET A 97 -9.91 9.80 2.33
C MET A 97 -10.09 8.45 1.64
N LEU A 98 -9.48 7.38 2.18
CA LEU A 98 -9.65 6.03 1.62
C LEU A 98 -11.09 5.52 1.80
N GLU A 99 -11.70 5.77 2.96
CA GLU A 99 -13.09 5.43 3.24
C GLU A 99 -14.06 6.13 2.27
N GLN A 100 -13.87 7.43 2.05
CA GLN A 100 -14.65 8.20 1.08
C GLN A 100 -14.49 7.67 -0.35
N GLN A 101 -13.29 7.22 -0.73
CA GLN A 101 -13.08 6.61 -2.04
C GLN A 101 -13.70 5.21 -2.15
N ILE A 102 -13.66 4.41 -1.08
CA ILE A 102 -14.37 3.13 -1.00
C ILE A 102 -15.87 3.35 -1.22
N ASP A 103 -16.46 4.28 -0.48
CA ASP A 103 -17.90 4.59 -0.58
C ASP A 103 -18.25 5.08 -1.99
N ARG A 104 -17.48 6.02 -2.54
CA ARG A 104 -17.67 6.55 -3.90
C ARG A 104 -17.72 5.46 -4.96
N LEU A 105 -16.74 4.55 -4.97
CA LEU A 105 -16.68 3.49 -5.96
C LEU A 105 -17.76 2.43 -5.73
N THR A 106 -18.11 2.16 -4.48
CA THR A 106 -19.10 1.14 -4.10
C THR A 106 -20.52 1.49 -4.58
N VAL A 107 -20.88 2.77 -4.65
CA VAL A 107 -22.20 3.23 -5.14
C VAL A 107 -22.52 2.71 -6.54
N GLU A 108 -21.53 2.57 -7.41
CA GLU A 108 -21.74 2.08 -8.77
C GLU A 108 -21.66 0.56 -8.89
N LEU A 109 -21.07 -0.11 -7.90
CA LEU A 109 -20.79 -1.53 -7.97
C LEU A 109 -22.05 -2.37 -7.76
N PRO A 110 -22.22 -3.48 -8.51
CA PRO A 110 -23.23 -4.46 -8.16
C PRO A 110 -22.92 -5.07 -6.79
N GLU A 111 -23.98 -5.39 -6.05
CA GLU A 111 -23.92 -6.03 -4.75
C GLU A 111 -23.04 -7.30 -4.78
N LEU A 112 -22.11 -7.41 -3.84
CA LEU A 112 -21.22 -8.57 -3.73
C LEU A 112 -21.92 -9.70 -2.97
N LYS A 113 -22.50 -10.65 -3.69
CA LYS A 113 -23.25 -11.77 -3.10
C LYS A 113 -22.40 -12.97 -2.70
N GLN A 114 -21.17 -13.04 -3.19
CA GLN A 114 -20.26 -14.18 -3.00
C GLN A 114 -18.81 -13.72 -3.10
N PHE A 115 -17.88 -14.53 -2.59
CA PHE A 115 -16.46 -14.29 -2.81
C PHE A 115 -16.13 -14.32 -4.31
N ILE A 116 -15.13 -13.52 -4.69
CA ILE A 116 -14.66 -13.42 -6.07
C ILE A 116 -13.22 -13.91 -6.15
N LEU A 117 -12.88 -14.52 -7.28
CA LEU A 117 -11.49 -14.79 -7.64
C LEU A 117 -10.80 -13.48 -8.01
N PRO A 118 -9.51 -13.31 -7.66
CA PRO A 118 -8.74 -12.14 -8.05
C PRO A 118 -8.38 -12.20 -9.55
N ALA A 119 -9.34 -11.84 -10.40
CA ALA A 119 -9.28 -12.01 -11.84
C ALA A 119 -10.05 -10.89 -12.57
N GLY A 120 -10.09 -10.98 -13.91
CA GLY A 120 -10.80 -10.05 -14.78
C GLY A 120 -9.84 -9.30 -15.69
N HIS A 121 -10.04 -8.00 -15.85
CA HIS A 121 -9.17 -7.15 -16.65
C HIS A 121 -7.76 -7.04 -16.02
N GLU A 122 -6.72 -6.84 -16.84
CA GLU A 122 -5.32 -6.78 -16.38
C GLU A 122 -5.12 -5.80 -15.21
N VAL A 123 -5.64 -4.58 -15.33
CA VAL A 123 -5.57 -3.57 -14.25
C VAL A 123 -6.26 -4.04 -12.97
N ALA A 124 -7.40 -4.72 -13.06
CA ALA A 124 -8.10 -5.26 -11.89
C ALA A 124 -7.30 -6.39 -11.22
N ALA A 125 -6.69 -7.27 -12.03
CA ALA A 125 -5.80 -8.31 -11.53
C ALA A 125 -4.57 -7.71 -10.82
N GLN A 126 -3.95 -6.67 -11.39
CA GLN A 126 -2.85 -5.94 -10.75
C GLN A 126 -3.31 -5.30 -9.43
N LEU A 127 -4.49 -4.67 -9.38
CA LEU A 127 -5.05 -4.13 -8.13
C LEU A 127 -5.27 -5.21 -7.07
N HIS A 128 -5.68 -6.42 -7.46
CA HIS A 128 -5.77 -7.54 -6.54
C HIS A 128 -4.40 -8.02 -6.03
N VAL A 129 -3.36 -8.01 -6.86
CA VAL A 129 -1.98 -8.27 -6.41
C VAL A 129 -1.55 -7.18 -5.43
N ALA A 130 -1.74 -5.91 -5.77
CA ALA A 130 -1.45 -4.77 -4.88
C ALA A 130 -2.15 -4.89 -3.53
N ARG A 131 -3.42 -5.33 -3.50
CA ARG A 131 -4.15 -5.62 -2.26
C ARG A 131 -3.43 -6.67 -1.40
N THR A 132 -2.93 -7.76 -2.00
CA THR A 132 -2.21 -8.78 -1.24
C THR A 132 -0.84 -8.31 -0.75
N LEU A 133 -0.15 -7.47 -1.53
CA LEU A 133 1.08 -6.79 -1.12
C LEU A 133 0.82 -5.84 0.06
N CYS A 134 -0.25 -5.04 0.00
CA CYS A 134 -0.69 -4.17 1.09
C CYS A 134 -0.91 -4.95 2.39
N ARG A 135 -1.58 -6.11 2.31
CA ARG A 135 -1.76 -7.00 3.47
C ARG A 135 -0.44 -7.59 3.98
N ARG A 136 0.57 -7.75 3.12
CA ARG A 136 1.92 -8.13 3.55
C ARG A 136 2.62 -6.97 4.26
N CYS A 137 2.51 -5.75 3.73
CA CYS A 137 2.99 -4.53 4.41
C CYS A 137 2.38 -4.40 5.80
N GLU A 138 1.06 -4.57 5.91
CA GLU A 138 0.32 -4.53 7.18
C GLU A 138 0.89 -5.51 8.21
N ARG A 139 1.10 -6.78 7.84
CA ARG A 139 1.68 -7.79 8.74
C ARG A 139 3.09 -7.40 9.22
N ARG A 140 3.96 -6.94 8.32
CA ARG A 140 5.33 -6.53 8.69
C ARG A 140 5.36 -5.24 9.51
N SER A 141 4.45 -4.32 9.23
CA SER A 141 4.30 -3.09 10.00
C SER A 141 3.74 -3.39 11.40
N ALA A 142 2.90 -4.42 11.54
CA ALA A 142 2.34 -4.84 12.82
C ALA A 142 3.41 -5.38 13.77
N GLU A 143 4.43 -6.08 13.25
CA GLU A 143 5.58 -6.53 14.05
C GLU A 143 6.33 -5.35 14.70
N VAL A 144 6.39 -4.20 14.03
CA VAL A 144 6.98 -2.97 14.58
C VAL A 144 6.03 -2.32 15.60
N MET A 145 4.73 -2.23 15.28
CA MET A 145 3.72 -1.59 16.13
C MET A 145 3.48 -2.30 17.45
N VAL A 146 3.55 -3.64 17.51
CA VAL A 146 3.33 -4.40 18.76
C VAL A 146 4.26 -3.92 19.89
N SER A 147 5.41 -3.35 19.54
CA SER A 147 6.37 -2.79 20.50
C SER A 147 6.22 -1.28 20.71
N ASP A 148 5.34 -0.60 19.96
CA ASP A 148 5.24 0.86 19.89
C ASP A 148 3.93 1.37 19.26
N GLU A 149 3.05 1.97 20.05
CA GLU A 149 1.74 2.43 19.60
C GLU A 149 1.78 3.64 18.64
N ARG A 150 2.94 4.31 18.49
CA ARG A 150 3.09 5.45 17.58
C ARG A 150 2.75 5.11 16.12
N TYR A 151 2.80 3.82 15.76
CA TYR A 151 2.50 3.31 14.42
C TYR A 151 1.05 2.88 14.22
N ALA A 152 0.16 3.06 15.20
CA ALA A 152 -1.23 2.60 15.12
C ALA A 152 -1.99 3.18 13.90
N LEU A 153 -1.83 4.47 13.60
CA LEU A 153 -2.44 5.09 12.42
C LEU A 153 -1.87 4.55 11.11
N SER A 154 -0.58 4.20 11.06
CA SER A 154 0.02 3.54 9.88
C SER A 154 -0.65 2.20 9.59
N LEU A 155 -0.98 1.42 10.63
CA LEU A 155 -1.71 0.16 10.45
C LEU A 155 -3.15 0.38 10.02
N GLN A 156 -3.87 1.32 10.63
CA GLN A 156 -5.23 1.65 10.22
C GLN A 156 -5.27 2.07 8.74
N TYR A 157 -4.30 2.87 8.31
CA TYR A 157 -4.15 3.27 6.91
C TYR A 157 -3.90 2.08 5.98
N LEU A 158 -2.96 1.18 6.29
CA LEU A 158 -2.68 -0.01 5.46
C LEU A 158 -3.86 -0.98 5.41
N ASN A 159 -4.54 -1.17 6.55
CA ASN A 159 -5.74 -1.99 6.63
C ASN A 159 -6.82 -1.47 5.67
N ARG A 160 -7.15 -0.17 5.78
CA ARG A 160 -8.14 0.49 4.93
C ARG A 160 -7.71 0.58 3.47
N LEU A 161 -6.41 0.75 3.20
CA LEU A 161 -5.88 0.75 1.84
C LEU A 161 -6.08 -0.61 1.17
N SER A 162 -5.97 -1.71 1.92
CA SER A 162 -6.25 -3.04 1.36
C SER A 162 -7.73 -3.22 0.96
N ASP A 163 -8.65 -2.61 1.70
CA ASP A 163 -10.08 -2.56 1.34
C ASP A 163 -10.30 -1.70 0.08
N TYR A 164 -9.68 -0.52 0.02
CA TYR A 164 -9.75 0.35 -1.15
C TYR A 164 -9.23 -0.33 -2.40
N LEU A 165 -8.11 -1.04 -2.33
CA LEU A 165 -7.55 -1.79 -3.46
C LEU A 165 -8.49 -2.92 -3.93
N PHE A 166 -9.23 -3.55 -3.01
CA PHE A 166 -10.26 -4.54 -3.37
C PHE A 166 -11.41 -3.90 -4.15
N VAL A 167 -11.95 -2.79 -3.64
CA VAL A 167 -13.06 -2.07 -4.26
C VAL A 167 -12.65 -1.47 -5.62
N ALA A 168 -11.46 -0.89 -5.70
CA ALA A 168 -10.89 -0.38 -6.94
C ALA A 168 -10.72 -1.48 -7.99
N ALA A 169 -10.31 -2.69 -7.60
CA ALA A 169 -10.20 -3.82 -8.54
C ALA A 169 -11.56 -4.19 -9.15
N ARG A 170 -12.60 -4.31 -8.32
CA ARG A 170 -13.98 -4.58 -8.79
C ARG A 170 -14.50 -3.49 -9.70
N TRP A 171 -14.27 -2.23 -9.32
CA TRP A 171 -14.71 -1.08 -10.10
C TRP A 171 -13.97 -1.01 -11.45
N ALA A 172 -12.67 -1.34 -11.47
CA ALA A 172 -11.90 -1.44 -12.70
C ALA A 172 -12.41 -2.54 -13.64
N ASN A 173 -12.80 -3.72 -13.12
CA ASN A 173 -13.46 -4.75 -13.91
C ASN A 173 -14.74 -4.20 -14.57
N MET A 174 -15.65 -3.65 -13.76
CA MET A 174 -16.91 -3.11 -14.26
C MET A 174 -16.70 -2.04 -15.35
N LYS A 175 -15.79 -1.09 -15.13
CA LYS A 175 -15.53 0.01 -16.08
C LYS A 175 -14.85 -0.44 -17.37
N THR A 176 -14.13 -1.55 -17.33
CA THR A 176 -13.51 -2.15 -18.52
C THR A 176 -14.41 -3.19 -19.21
N GLY A 177 -15.66 -3.37 -18.75
CA GLY A 177 -16.62 -4.31 -19.31
C GLY A 177 -16.42 -5.77 -18.88
N PHE A 178 -15.58 -6.02 -17.88
CA PHE A 178 -15.38 -7.32 -17.27
C PHE A 178 -16.32 -7.52 -16.07
N GLN A 179 -16.77 -8.76 -15.88
CA GLN A 179 -17.49 -9.16 -14.68
C GLN A 179 -16.52 -9.74 -13.65
N ASP A 180 -16.79 -9.52 -12.36
CA ASP A 180 -16.09 -10.21 -11.30
C ASP A 180 -16.33 -11.72 -11.42
N VAL A 181 -15.27 -12.52 -11.28
CA VAL A 181 -15.35 -13.97 -11.39
C VAL A 181 -15.75 -14.55 -10.05
N ALA A 182 -16.94 -15.11 -9.96
CA ALA A 182 -17.43 -15.77 -8.75
C ALA A 182 -16.54 -16.97 -8.35
N TRP A 183 -16.17 -17.05 -7.07
CA TRP A 183 -15.57 -18.26 -6.52
C TRP A 183 -16.64 -19.37 -6.44
N LYS A 184 -16.34 -20.53 -7.03
CA LYS A 184 -17.22 -21.70 -7.01
C LYS A 184 -16.76 -22.67 -5.93
N LYS A 185 -17.55 -22.82 -4.88
CA LYS A 185 -17.21 -23.60 -3.68
C LYS A 185 -17.03 -25.12 -3.93
N SER A 186 -17.57 -25.64 -5.02
CA SER A 186 -17.65 -27.08 -5.31
C SER A 186 -16.87 -27.52 -6.55
N GLU A 187 -16.03 -26.66 -7.11
CA GLU A 187 -14.97 -27.05 -8.03
C GLU A 187 -13.71 -27.43 -7.23
#